data_AF-A0A3N7II63-F1
#
_entry.id   AF-A0A3N7II63-F1
#
_cell.length_a   1.000
_cell.length_b   1.000
_cell.length_c   1.000
_cell.angle_alpha   90.00
_cell.angle_beta   90.00
_cell.angle_gamma   90.00
#
_symmetry.space_group_name_H-M   'P 1'
#
loop_
_entity.id
_entity.type
_entity.pdbx_description
1 polymer ?
#
loop_
_entity_poly.entity_id
_entity_poly.type
_entity_poly.pdbx_seq_one_letter_code
_entity_poly.pdbx_strand_id
1 'polypeptide(L)'
;MLEIGAPNVEFIVNRYRINWSAFSMVEATIASLKYITAVEKYDFLNLLSGEDYPIKSSFEFHSFLNNHRGQSFMEFQKSGDLWWEEAQIRFKRFYLNDFTWKGRYFVEKVVNKLAGPRRPPKDLAIVGKSQWFTLAVPHLLYVLENEKELY
;
A
#
# COMPACT_ATOMS: atom_id res chain seq x y z
N MET A 1 -25.90 11.44 -3.58
CA MET A 1 -24.46 11.66 -3.77
C MET A 1 -24.07 12.71 -2.75
N LEU A 2 -23.06 12.49 -1.89
CA LEU A 2 -22.63 13.52 -0.94
C LEU A 2 -21.98 14.65 -1.74
N GLU A 3 -22.61 15.82 -1.81
CA GLU A 3 -22.02 16.99 -2.45
C GLU A 3 -20.92 17.56 -1.56
N ILE A 4 -19.69 17.53 -2.06
CA ILE A 4 -18.56 18.21 -1.46
C ILE A 4 -18.48 19.58 -2.13
N GLY A 5 -18.35 20.66 -1.37
CA GLY A 5 -18.23 22.03 -1.90
C GLY A 5 -16.89 22.35 -2.57
N ALA A 6 -16.11 21.35 -3.01
CA ALA A 6 -14.79 21.52 -3.59
C ALA A 6 -14.69 20.78 -4.94
N PRO A 7 -14.28 21.45 -6.03
CA PRO A 7 -14.36 20.90 -7.39
C PRO A 7 -13.33 19.79 -7.68
N ASN A 8 -12.30 19.63 -6.85
CA ASN A 8 -11.20 18.68 -7.01
C ASN A 8 -11.21 17.60 -5.91
N VAL A 9 -12.37 17.31 -5.34
CA VAL A 9 -12.53 16.29 -4.29
C VAL A 9 -13.59 15.30 -4.73
N GLU A 10 -13.20 14.03 -4.79
CA GLU A 10 -14.09 12.94 -5.16
C GLU A 10 -14.04 11.83 -4.10
N PHE A 11 -15.20 11.23 -3.84
CA PHE A 11 -15.26 10.02 -3.03
C PHE A 11 -15.15 8.78 -3.92
N ILE A 12 -14.32 7.83 -3.49
CA ILE A 12 -14.29 6.52 -4.13
C ILE A 12 -15.66 5.85 -4.03
N VAL A 13 -16.13 5.32 -5.16
CA VAL A 13 -17.41 4.60 -5.26
C VAL A 13 -17.31 3.23 -4.58
N ASN A 14 -16.22 2.51 -4.85
CA ASN A 14 -15.95 1.19 -4.28
C ASN A 14 -15.28 1.33 -2.92
N ARG A 15 -16.02 1.05 -1.86
CA ARG A 15 -15.53 1.15 -0.48
C ARG A 15 -15.15 -0.21 0.06
N TYR A 16 -14.00 -0.27 0.72
CA TYR A 16 -13.45 -1.48 1.30
C TYR A 16 -13.60 -1.43 2.82
N ARG A 17 -13.98 -2.56 3.42
CA ARG A 17 -13.90 -2.74 4.87
C ARG A 17 -12.47 -3.14 5.21
N ILE A 18 -11.70 -2.18 5.70
CA ILE A 18 -10.29 -2.39 6.05
C ILE A 18 -10.20 -2.97 7.47
N ASN A 19 -9.45 -4.05 7.62
CA ASN A 19 -9.00 -4.52 8.94
C ASN A 19 -7.53 -4.15 9.13
N TRP A 20 -7.16 -3.75 10.36
CA TRP A 20 -5.81 -3.32 10.65
C TRP A 20 -4.79 -4.44 10.43
N SER A 21 -3.66 -4.12 9.78
CA SER A 21 -2.60 -5.06 9.40
C SER A 21 -3.08 -6.23 8.51
N ALA A 22 -4.17 -6.04 7.76
CA ALA A 22 -4.73 -7.04 6.86
C ALA A 22 -4.55 -6.65 5.38
N PHE A 23 -4.79 -7.59 4.47
CA PHE A 23 -4.57 -7.37 3.05
C PHE A 23 -5.60 -6.41 2.43
N SER A 24 -6.80 -6.31 3.02
CA SER A 24 -7.82 -5.33 2.64
C SER A 24 -7.31 -3.87 2.59
N MET A 25 -6.29 -3.52 3.38
CA MET A 25 -5.67 -2.20 3.34
C MET A 25 -4.87 -1.96 2.04
N VAL A 26 -4.19 -3.00 1.55
CA VAL A 26 -3.48 -2.97 0.27
C VAL A 26 -4.49 -2.92 -0.87
N GLU A 27 -5.56 -3.73 -0.82
CA GLU A 27 -6.63 -3.73 -1.83
C GLU A 27 -7.30 -2.36 -1.94
N ALA A 28 -7.64 -1.74 -0.80
CA ALA A 28 -8.24 -0.40 -0.77
C ALA A 28 -7.31 0.67 -1.35
N THR A 29 -6.01 0.57 -1.05
CA THR A 29 -4.98 1.46 -1.61
C THR A 29 -4.90 1.31 -3.12
N ILE A 30 -4.72 0.09 -3.64
CA ILE A 30 -4.63 -0.18 -5.09
C ILE A 30 -5.91 0.25 -5.82
N ALA A 31 -7.09 0.00 -5.25
CA ALA A 31 -8.36 0.45 -5.82
C ALA A 31 -8.44 1.99 -5.91
N SER A 32 -7.96 2.70 -4.89
CA SER A 32 -7.90 4.16 -4.87
C SER A 32 -6.92 4.70 -5.92
N LEU A 33 -5.76 4.05 -6.07
CA LEU A 33 -4.76 4.40 -7.08
C LEU A 33 -5.30 4.20 -8.50
N LYS A 34 -5.98 3.09 -8.77
CA LYS A 34 -6.65 2.84 -10.06
C LYS A 34 -7.73 3.88 -10.36
N TYR A 35 -8.52 4.25 -9.35
CA TYR A 35 -9.55 5.26 -9.51
C TYR A 35 -8.93 6.62 -9.89
N ILE A 36 -8.00 7.13 -9.07
CA ILE A 36 -7.46 8.48 -9.27
C ILE A 36 -6.66 8.62 -10.58
N THR A 37 -5.94 7.57 -10.99
CA THR A 37 -5.21 7.55 -12.26
C THR A 37 -6.10 7.50 -13.50
N ALA A 38 -7.34 7.03 -13.36
CA ALA A 38 -8.31 7.02 -14.45
C ALA A 38 -9.08 8.35 -14.57
N VAL A 39 -9.19 9.10 -13.47
CA VAL A 39 -9.95 10.37 -13.43
C VAL A 39 -9.14 11.54 -13.97
N GLU A 40 -7.89 11.69 -13.53
CA GLU A 40 -7.08 12.87 -13.86
C GLU A 40 -5.59 12.53 -13.99
N LYS A 41 -4.87 13.36 -14.75
CA LYS A 41 -3.42 13.22 -14.93
C LYS A 41 -2.67 14.03 -13.89
N TYR A 42 -1.93 13.34 -13.04
CA TYR A 42 -1.04 13.94 -12.05
C TYR A 42 0.42 13.58 -12.33
N ASP A 43 1.34 14.38 -11.79
CA ASP A 43 2.77 14.07 -11.80
C ASP A 43 3.14 13.10 -10.67
N PHE A 44 2.49 13.26 -9.52
CA PHE A 44 2.72 12.49 -8.30
C PHE A 44 1.41 12.11 -7.62
N LEU A 45 1.42 11.00 -6.90
CA LEU A 45 0.33 10.56 -6.03
C LEU A 45 0.86 10.32 -4.61
N ASN A 46 0.16 10.89 -3.64
CA ASN A 46 0.46 10.80 -2.22
C ASN A 46 -0.58 9.93 -1.51
N LEU A 47 -0.13 8.95 -0.74
CA LEU A 47 -1.00 8.18 0.14
C LEU A 47 -1.00 8.81 1.53
N LEU A 48 -2.19 9.14 2.05
CA LEU A 48 -2.40 9.72 3.37
C LEU A 48 -3.60 9.06 4.07
N SER A 49 -3.59 9.07 5.39
CA SER A 49 -4.73 8.76 6.27
C SER A 49 -5.42 10.02 6.76
N GLY A 50 -6.54 9.83 7.48
CA GLY A 50 -7.20 10.91 8.20
C GLY A 50 -6.46 11.40 9.45
N GLU A 51 -5.38 10.73 9.86
CA GLU A 51 -4.55 11.13 11.02
C GLU A 51 -3.27 11.87 10.60
N ASP A 52 -3.00 11.99 9.30
CA ASP A 52 -1.84 12.70 8.78
C ASP A 52 -2.06 14.22 8.75
N TYR A 53 -1.00 14.97 9.02
CA TYR A 53 -1.03 16.43 8.98
C TYR A 53 0.25 17.01 8.35
N PRO A 54 0.14 17.99 7.43
CA PRO A 54 1.30 18.58 6.80
C PRO A 54 2.11 19.42 7.80
N ILE A 55 3.44 19.24 7.78
CA ILE A 55 4.40 20.02 8.59
C ILE A 55 5.15 21.07 7.77
N LYS A 56 4.87 21.14 6.46
CA LYS A 56 5.42 22.10 5.49
C LYS A 56 4.29 22.73 4.70
N SER A 57 4.51 23.93 4.19
CA SER A 57 3.52 24.58 3.32
C SER A 57 3.33 23.79 2.03
N SER A 58 2.16 23.94 1.40
CA SER A 58 1.90 23.36 0.08
C SER A 58 2.91 23.87 -0.95
N PHE A 59 3.30 25.14 -0.88
CA PHE A 59 4.31 25.73 -1.78
C PHE A 59 5.67 25.02 -1.66
N GLU A 60 6.18 24.82 -0.44
CA GLU A 60 7.44 24.09 -0.23
C GLU A 60 7.35 22.66 -0.73
N PHE A 61 6.23 21.99 -0.47
CA PHE A 61 6.01 20.60 -0.88
C PHE A 61 5.95 20.46 -2.41
N HIS A 62 5.19 21.31 -3.09
CA HIS A 62 5.14 21.30 -4.57
C HIS A 62 6.49 21.67 -5.20
N SER A 63 7.21 22.64 -4.63
CA SER A 63 8.56 23.00 -5.09
C SER A 63 9.52 21.81 -4.96
N PHE A 64 9.47 21.10 -3.83
CA PHE A 64 10.26 19.88 -3.63
C PHE A 64 9.95 18.83 -4.71
N LEU A 65 8.68 18.50 -4.95
CA LEU A 65 8.31 17.50 -5.95
C LEU A 65 8.69 17.93 -7.38
N ASN A 66 8.52 19.21 -7.72
CA ASN A 66 8.89 19.72 -9.03
C ASN A 66 10.41 19.65 -9.30
N ASN A 67 11.23 19.81 -8.25
CA ASN A 67 12.68 19.65 -8.35
C ASN A 67 13.15 18.18 -8.44
N HIS A 68 12.25 17.22 -8.20
CA HIS A 68 12.54 15.78 -8.21
C HIS A 68 11.60 14.99 -9.13
N ARG A 69 11.18 15.60 -10.25
CA ARG A 69 10.33 14.92 -11.24
C ARG A 69 10.99 13.61 -11.71
N GLY A 70 10.19 12.57 -11.80
CA GLY A 70 10.64 11.22 -12.15
C GLY A 70 11.21 10.42 -10.97
N GLN A 71 11.28 10.99 -9.76
CA GLN A 71 11.69 10.25 -8.56
C GLN A 71 10.48 9.79 -7.74
N SER A 72 10.67 8.81 -6.87
CA SER A 72 9.63 8.33 -5.96
C SER A 72 10.18 8.17 -4.56
N PHE A 73 9.33 8.44 -3.59
CA PHE A 73 9.67 8.58 -2.20
C PHE A 73 8.86 7.57 -1.40
N MET A 74 9.55 6.56 -0.89
CA MET A 74 8.99 5.59 0.02
C MET A 74 10.09 5.12 0.96
N GLU A 75 9.70 4.76 2.17
CA GLU A 75 10.62 4.19 3.14
C GLU A 75 10.70 2.68 2.95
N PHE A 76 11.91 2.12 2.91
CA PHE A 76 12.10 0.69 2.85
C PHE A 76 13.38 0.25 3.57
N GLN A 77 13.38 -0.99 4.03
CA GLN A 77 14.55 -1.68 4.58
C GLN A 77 14.79 -2.98 3.82
N LYS A 78 16.06 -3.38 3.72
CA LYS A 78 16.51 -4.55 2.96
C LYS A 78 16.82 -5.70 3.91
N SER A 79 17.08 -6.87 3.33
CA SER A 79 17.59 -8.02 4.08
C SER A 79 18.87 -7.68 4.84
N GLY A 80 18.93 -8.04 6.12
CA GLY A 80 20.03 -7.73 7.03
C GLY A 80 19.75 -6.57 7.99
N ASP A 81 18.70 -5.78 7.75
CA ASP A 81 18.23 -4.77 8.70
C ASP A 81 17.45 -5.43 9.86
N LEU A 82 17.56 -4.89 11.08
CA LEU A 82 16.88 -5.45 12.27
C LEU A 82 15.36 -5.59 12.09
N TRP A 83 14.72 -4.59 11.49
CA TRP A 83 13.28 -4.65 11.19
C TRP A 83 12.94 -5.76 10.21
N TRP A 84 13.80 -6.01 9.22
CA TRP A 84 13.58 -7.05 8.23
C TRP A 84 13.59 -8.44 8.88
N GLU A 85 14.50 -8.66 9.83
CA GLU A 85 14.59 -9.92 10.57
C GLU A 85 13.31 -10.23 11.37
N GLU A 86 12.59 -9.21 11.83
CA GLU A 86 11.28 -9.37 12.46
C GLU A 86 10.16 -9.49 11.42
N ALA A 87 10.21 -8.69 10.36
CA ALA A 87 9.15 -8.59 9.36
C ALA A 87 9.06 -9.82 8.45
N GLN A 88 10.14 -10.57 8.23
CA GLN A 88 10.15 -11.74 7.34
C GLN A 88 9.09 -12.80 7.68
N ILE A 89 8.66 -12.90 8.93
CA ILE A 89 7.59 -13.83 9.34
C ILE A 89 6.24 -13.49 8.69
N ARG A 90 6.03 -12.22 8.30
CA ARG A 90 4.81 -11.74 7.64
C ARG A 90 4.65 -12.29 6.23
N PHE A 91 5.76 -12.66 5.58
CA PHE A 91 5.75 -13.23 4.22
C PHE A 91 5.87 -14.75 4.21
N LYS A 92 6.31 -15.35 5.33
CA LYS A 92 6.49 -16.80 5.48
C LYS A 92 5.23 -17.52 5.99
N ARG A 93 4.18 -16.79 6.38
CA ARG A 93 2.96 -17.35 6.97
C ARG A 93 1.70 -16.89 6.23
N PHE A 94 0.64 -17.69 6.37
CA PHE A 94 -0.71 -17.30 6.02
C PHE A 94 -1.35 -16.58 7.21
N TYR A 95 -2.03 -15.46 6.94
CA TYR A 95 -2.72 -14.66 7.94
C TYR A 95 -4.19 -14.55 7.55
N LEU A 96 -5.09 -14.67 8.53
CA LEU A 96 -6.54 -14.55 8.32
C LEU A 96 -7.10 -13.25 8.91
N ASN A 97 -6.29 -12.19 8.93
CA ASN A 97 -6.62 -10.90 9.55
C ASN A 97 -7.81 -10.19 8.89
N ASP A 98 -8.10 -10.48 7.61
CA ASP A 98 -9.27 -9.94 6.91
C ASP A 98 -10.59 -10.58 7.40
N PHE A 99 -10.50 -11.73 8.08
CA PHE A 99 -11.65 -12.44 8.58
C PHE A 99 -11.95 -12.08 10.04
N THR A 100 -13.22 -11.90 10.38
CA THR A 100 -13.64 -11.50 11.73
C THR A 100 -14.38 -12.59 12.51
N TRP A 101 -14.61 -13.77 11.91
CA TRP A 101 -15.36 -14.87 12.52
C TRP A 101 -14.61 -15.58 13.66
N LYS A 102 -15.37 -16.20 14.58
CA LYS A 102 -14.86 -16.91 15.75
C LYS A 102 -14.12 -18.18 15.33
N GLY A 103 -12.88 -18.36 15.80
CA GLY A 103 -12.06 -19.54 15.48
C GLY A 103 -11.03 -19.31 14.36
N ARG A 104 -10.96 -18.11 13.77
CA ARG A 104 -9.99 -17.79 12.70
C ARG A 104 -8.55 -18.12 13.06
N TYR A 105 -8.13 -17.87 14.30
CA TYR A 105 -6.76 -18.15 14.74
C TYR A 105 -6.46 -19.65 14.84
N PHE A 106 -7.47 -20.46 15.17
CA PHE A 106 -7.32 -21.92 15.15
C PHE A 106 -7.15 -22.41 13.70
N VAL A 107 -7.98 -21.93 12.78
CA VAL A 107 -7.87 -22.28 11.36
C VAL A 107 -6.54 -21.78 10.77
N GLU A 108 -6.12 -20.56 11.08
CA GLU A 108 -4.81 -20.03 10.68
C GLU A 108 -3.67 -20.94 11.15
N LYS A 109 -3.72 -21.41 12.40
CA LYS A 109 -2.73 -22.35 12.94
C LYS A 109 -2.72 -23.67 12.18
N VAL A 110 -3.89 -24.23 11.87
CA VAL A 110 -4.03 -25.46 11.10
C VAL A 110 -3.48 -25.28 9.68
N VAL A 111 -3.86 -24.19 8.99
CA VAL A 111 -3.39 -23.87 7.63
C VAL A 111 -1.87 -23.76 7.60
N ASN A 112 -1.26 -22.99 8.50
CA ASN A 112 0.20 -22.84 8.53
C ASN A 112 0.92 -24.15 8.88
N LYS A 113 0.29 -25.04 9.68
CA LYS A 113 0.86 -26.37 9.99
C LYS A 113 0.83 -27.30 8.77
N LEU A 114 -0.23 -27.25 7.96
CA LEU A 114 -0.42 -28.14 6.82
C LEU A 114 0.29 -27.64 5.55
N ALA A 115 0.20 -26.35 5.25
CA ALA A 115 0.78 -25.76 4.04
C ALA A 115 2.30 -25.54 4.12
N GLY A 116 2.85 -25.49 5.34
CA GLY A 116 4.24 -25.12 5.56
C GLY A 116 4.52 -23.63 5.28
N PRO A 117 5.79 -23.20 5.34
CA PRO A 117 6.15 -21.81 5.15
C PRO A 117 5.97 -21.38 3.69
N ARG A 118 5.37 -20.21 3.50
CA ARG A 118 5.33 -19.54 2.19
C ARG A 118 6.74 -19.17 1.74
N ARG A 119 6.98 -19.28 0.43
CA ARG A 119 8.25 -18.91 -0.20
C ARG A 119 8.06 -17.61 -0.99
N PRO A 120 8.87 -16.57 -0.75
CA PRO A 120 8.82 -15.36 -1.57
C PRO A 120 9.33 -15.65 -2.99
N PRO A 121 9.03 -14.77 -3.96
CA PRO A 121 9.62 -14.82 -5.30
C PRO A 121 11.15 -14.89 -5.22
N LYS A 122 11.77 -15.77 -6.03
CA LYS A 122 13.22 -16.02 -5.96
C LYS A 122 14.07 -14.93 -6.61
N ASP A 123 13.52 -14.28 -7.63
CA ASP A 123 14.26 -13.35 -8.47
C ASP A 123 14.06 -11.88 -8.07
N LEU A 124 13.43 -11.64 -6.91
CA LEU A 124 13.15 -10.31 -6.38
C LEU A 124 13.79 -10.11 -5.01
N ALA A 125 14.44 -8.96 -4.83
CA ALA A 125 14.84 -8.50 -3.52
C ALA A 125 13.59 -8.02 -2.77
N ILE A 126 13.21 -8.73 -1.71
CA ILE A 126 12.08 -8.30 -0.89
C ILE A 126 12.53 -7.17 0.04
N VAL A 127 11.78 -6.08 -0.02
CA VAL A 127 11.95 -4.90 0.82
C VAL A 127 10.60 -4.51 1.40
N GLY A 128 10.62 -3.76 2.49
CA GLY A 128 9.41 -3.19 3.07
C GLY A 128 9.74 -2.29 4.24
N LYS A 129 8.77 -1.46 4.64
CA LYS A 129 8.73 -0.74 5.91
C LYS A 129 7.38 -0.04 6.08
N SER A 130 7.34 1.26 5.76
CA SER A 130 6.14 2.10 5.83
C SER A 130 5.22 1.82 4.63
N GLN A 131 3.92 1.99 4.84
CA GLN A 131 2.95 1.98 3.75
C GLN A 131 2.85 3.33 3.02
N TRP A 132 3.26 4.41 3.69
CA TRP A 132 3.10 5.77 3.17
C TRP A 132 4.13 6.05 2.08
N PHE A 133 3.68 6.71 1.01
CA PHE A 133 4.53 7.04 -0.13
C PHE A 133 4.08 8.30 -0.84
N THR A 134 5.01 8.85 -1.60
CA THR A 134 4.79 9.78 -2.71
C THR A 134 5.42 9.17 -3.95
N LEU A 135 4.60 8.70 -4.90
CA LEU A 135 5.10 8.04 -6.10
C LEU A 135 4.90 8.92 -7.32
N ALA A 136 5.89 8.96 -8.20
CA ALA A 136 5.74 9.50 -9.54
C ALA A 136 4.80 8.57 -10.33
N VAL A 137 3.89 9.16 -11.09
CA VAL A 137 2.85 8.40 -11.80
C VAL A 137 3.40 7.30 -12.72
N PRO A 138 4.50 7.48 -13.48
CA PRO A 138 5.07 6.39 -14.29
C PRO A 138 5.42 5.12 -13.50
N HIS A 139 5.97 5.26 -12.29
CA HIS A 139 6.29 4.10 -11.43
C HIS A 139 5.04 3.44 -10.89
N LEU A 140 4.03 4.24 -10.54
CA LEU A 140 2.76 3.72 -10.04
C LEU A 140 1.99 2.98 -11.13
N LEU A 141 1.96 3.51 -12.36
CA LEU A 141 1.36 2.82 -13.51
C LEU A 141 2.05 1.48 -13.76
N TYR A 142 3.38 1.43 -13.68
CA TYR A 142 4.11 0.17 -13.76
C TYR A 142 3.64 -0.84 -12.68
N VAL A 143 3.44 -0.40 -11.44
CA VAL A 143 2.91 -1.26 -10.37
C VAL A 143 1.49 -1.74 -10.68
N LEU A 144 0.60 -0.86 -11.16
CA LEU A 144 -0.79 -1.21 -11.46
C LEU A 144 -0.92 -2.15 -12.67
N GLU A 145 -0.05 -2.02 -13.67
CA GLU A 145 -0.02 -2.89 -14.86
C GLU A 145 0.50 -4.29 -14.51
N ASN A 146 1.46 -4.39 -13.59
CA ASN A 146 2.12 -5.65 -13.22
C ASN A 146 1.58 -6.26 -11.92
N GLU A 147 0.51 -5.71 -11.33
CA GLU A 147 -0.06 -6.16 -10.05
C GLU A 147 -0.32 -7.67 -10.00
N LYS A 148 -0.80 -8.28 -11.11
CA LYS A 148 -1.12 -9.71 -11.16
C LYS A 148 0.11 -10.62 -11.18
N GLU A 149 1.27 -10.09 -11.58
CA GLU A 149 2.53 -10.82 -11.57
C GLU A 149 3.20 -10.80 -10.18
N LEU A 150 2.68 -9.98 -9.26
CA LEU A 150 3.20 -9.79 -7.91
C LEU A 150 2.51 -10.67 -6.84
N TYR A 151 1.54 -11.51 -7.22
CA TYR A 151 0.77 -12.40 -6.33
C TYR A 151 1.13 -13.89 -6.46
#